data_AF-A0A970JTT5-F1
#
_entry.id   AF-A0A970JTT5-F1
#
_cell.length_a   1.000
_cell.length_b   1.000
_cell.length_c   1.000
_cell.angle_alpha   90.00
_cell.angle_beta   90.00
_cell.angle_gamma   90.00
#
_symmetry.space_group_name_H-M   'P 1'
#
loop_
_entity.id
_entity.type
_entity.pdbx_description
1 polymer ?
#
loop_
_entity_poly.entity_id
_entity_poly.type
_entity_poly.pdbx_seq_one_letter_code
_entity_poly.pdbx_strand_id
1 'polypeptide(L)'
;EVLAEIPDNEKYDFSQNLFPKLLAKGAPLYGFVADGYWSDVGNLEVYRQAQLDCLEGRVDIELPEPTNPRIWIEPDAEVADDVHITGPVYIGRGVKISSGCSIGSYTVIGDYCQLDPGVDIKRSTLWKHVKIGADTQLRGVILANKVCLEGKTQAYEGSVIGEKTFIGTQCTIEPNVKVWPCKQIVSGSRLVQSVVWGSQIEPALFASAGVRGDIRSSLTPEMIVRFGLAYGAFVGQGGSMIVSTDGSPLGSVAKRAVISGLLAAGINVYDVGSVSGNLTRFGVGYVQADGALHCQAVKEHENQINIQCWDQKGYWLSKADQRKIENILLREDFPRASAEQFGKLAYVPDLIKQYVTSVARLYAPYLQGFRIKIAADEQELASLVKQFLSKAGCELTETDPELIIRIEGDQWEIADRNGAALSDDQWWELFVIGQRQRELKQVAVPAHVSNHVSRTANRENVEINWTKSDPRAWMEIASELGNIQVDPNSEMEHFPFIEPLVSIGEALSLLRHNPLSEIRFSSTQNRVHKTVICPWESKGRVMRSIIVSADPKTSDFIDGIRYYSEDGWVLVVPDGDEPLFHIYSEANTSEEADALAQLYAERIENILLGGEA
;
A
#
# COMPACT_ATOMS: atom_id res chain seq x y z
N GLU A 1 1.69 -54.38 32.48
CA GLU A 1 2.36 -53.62 31.41
C GLU A 1 3.07 -52.42 32.04
N VAL A 2 4.29 -52.06 31.64
CA VAL A 2 5.11 -51.04 32.33
C VAL A 2 4.44 -49.65 32.35
N LEU A 3 3.71 -49.31 31.28
CA LEU A 3 3.02 -48.01 31.18
C LEU A 3 1.84 -47.88 32.16
N ALA A 4 1.26 -48.98 32.64
CA ALA A 4 0.20 -48.96 33.65
C ALA A 4 0.69 -48.56 35.05
N GLU A 5 2.01 -48.45 35.26
CA GLU A 5 2.61 -47.97 36.49
C GLU A 5 2.74 -46.43 36.54
N ILE A 6 2.38 -45.76 35.44
CA ILE A 6 2.36 -44.30 35.31
C ILE A 6 1.00 -43.79 35.82
N PRO A 7 0.97 -42.95 36.87
CA PRO A 7 -0.27 -42.40 37.40
C PRO A 7 -0.94 -41.41 36.43
N ASP A 8 -2.27 -41.43 36.38
CA ASP A 8 -3.05 -40.51 35.57
C ASP A 8 -2.95 -39.07 36.09
N ASN A 9 -2.83 -38.11 35.16
CA ASN A 9 -2.83 -36.66 35.42
C ASN A 9 -1.74 -36.14 36.37
N GLU A 10 -0.62 -36.87 36.52
CA GLU A 10 0.53 -36.44 37.29
C GLU A 10 1.77 -36.23 36.40
N LYS A 11 2.62 -35.27 36.76
CA LYS A 11 3.92 -35.11 36.12
C LYS A 11 4.81 -36.29 36.51
N TYR A 12 5.09 -37.18 35.56
CA TYR A 12 5.82 -38.42 35.81
C TYR A 12 6.89 -38.65 34.74
N ASP A 13 8.15 -38.74 35.15
CA ASP A 13 9.31 -38.91 34.27
C ASP A 13 9.84 -40.36 34.28
N PHE A 14 10.33 -40.83 33.12
CA PHE A 14 10.84 -42.20 32.99
C PHE A 14 12.10 -42.43 33.82
N SER A 15 13.06 -41.51 33.76
CA SER A 15 14.36 -41.61 34.42
C SER A 15 14.29 -41.32 35.92
N GLN A 16 13.47 -40.33 36.31
CA GLN A 16 13.39 -39.88 37.71
C GLN A 16 12.31 -40.61 38.52
N ASN A 17 11.28 -41.17 37.89
CA ASN A 17 10.17 -41.80 38.61
C ASN A 17 9.96 -43.27 38.22
N LEU A 18 9.78 -43.58 36.93
CA LEU A 18 9.41 -44.92 36.49
C LEU A 18 10.52 -45.96 36.72
N PHE A 19 11.75 -45.70 36.25
CA PHE A 19 12.84 -46.65 36.41
C PHE A 19 13.22 -46.93 37.88
N PRO A 20 13.34 -45.90 38.77
CA PRO A 20 13.55 -46.14 40.20
C PRO A 20 12.43 -46.98 40.84
N LYS A 21 11.16 -46.72 40.49
CA LYS A 21 10.01 -47.49 40.99
C LYS A 21 10.05 -48.96 40.54
N LEU A 22 10.42 -49.20 39.28
CA LEU A 22 10.57 -50.56 38.74
C LEU A 22 11.73 -51.31 39.40
N LEU A 23 12.88 -50.65 39.62
CA LEU A 23 14.01 -51.21 40.36
C LEU A 23 13.64 -51.57 41.80
N ALA A 24 12.93 -50.68 42.50
CA ALA A 24 12.47 -50.93 43.88
C ALA A 24 11.49 -52.12 43.96
N LYS A 25 10.70 -52.37 42.91
CA LYS A 25 9.84 -53.54 42.78
C LYS A 25 10.57 -54.81 42.32
N GLY A 26 11.88 -54.74 42.10
CA GLY A 26 12.68 -55.87 41.59
C GLY A 26 12.36 -56.23 40.14
N ALA A 27 11.75 -55.33 39.38
CA ALA A 27 11.46 -55.58 37.97
C ALA A 27 12.75 -55.55 37.14
N PRO A 28 12.90 -56.45 36.15
CA PRO A 28 14.09 -56.49 35.32
C PRO A 28 14.16 -55.28 34.37
N LEU A 29 15.32 -54.65 34.28
CA LEU A 29 15.64 -53.56 33.35
C LEU A 29 16.75 -54.03 32.40
N TYR A 30 16.52 -53.83 31.11
CA TYR A 30 17.43 -54.26 30.04
C TYR A 30 17.85 -53.04 29.21
N GLY A 31 19.11 -53.02 28.78
CA GLY A 31 19.59 -52.08 27.77
C GLY A 31 19.44 -52.68 26.38
N PHE A 32 19.10 -51.85 25.40
CA PHE A 32 19.04 -52.23 23.99
C PHE A 32 19.95 -51.30 23.20
N VAL A 33 20.90 -51.88 22.44
CA VAL A 33 21.71 -51.11 21.49
C VAL A 33 20.88 -50.99 20.23
N ALA A 34 20.33 -49.81 20.00
CA ALA A 34 19.58 -49.52 18.79
C ALA A 34 20.53 -49.26 17.62
N ASP A 35 20.24 -49.87 16.48
CA ASP A 35 20.91 -49.58 15.21
C ASP A 35 20.24 -48.36 14.54
N GLY A 36 21.02 -47.56 13.81
CA GLY A 36 20.55 -46.39 13.08
C GLY A 36 20.89 -45.05 13.72
N TYR A 37 20.35 -43.97 13.16
CA TYR A 37 20.59 -42.61 13.64
C TYR A 37 19.66 -42.29 14.82
N TRP A 38 20.24 -41.81 15.92
CA TRP A 38 19.51 -41.29 17.06
C TRP A 38 20.07 -39.93 17.46
N SER A 39 19.19 -38.96 17.68
CA SER A 39 19.55 -37.61 18.09
C SER A 39 18.54 -37.08 19.10
N ASP A 40 19.03 -36.60 20.24
CA ASP A 40 18.22 -36.01 21.31
C ASP A 40 17.96 -34.53 21.02
N VAL A 41 16.91 -34.26 20.24
CA VAL A 41 16.55 -32.89 19.82
C VAL A 41 15.95 -32.12 21.00
N GLY A 42 16.82 -31.62 21.89
CA GLY A 42 16.42 -30.83 23.06
C GLY A 42 16.53 -29.31 22.88
N ASN A 43 17.16 -28.84 21.81
CA ASN A 43 17.32 -27.42 21.52
C ASN A 43 17.38 -27.12 20.01
N LEU A 44 17.38 -25.82 19.67
CA LEU A 44 17.33 -25.35 18.28
C LEU A 44 18.60 -25.66 17.47
N GLU A 45 19.76 -25.71 18.12
CA GLU A 45 21.02 -26.05 17.44
C GLU A 45 21.02 -27.52 17.04
N VAL A 46 20.62 -28.42 17.95
CA VAL A 46 20.48 -29.85 17.66
C VAL A 46 19.40 -30.08 16.61
N TYR A 47 18.29 -29.33 16.65
CA TYR A 47 17.27 -29.38 15.61
C TYR A 47 17.85 -29.03 14.23
N ARG A 48 18.62 -27.94 14.10
CA ARG A 48 19.27 -27.60 12.83
C ARG A 48 20.26 -28.67 12.41
N GLN A 49 21.08 -29.17 13.34
CA GLN A 49 22.04 -30.23 13.05
C GLN A 49 21.36 -31.49 12.51
N ALA A 50 20.20 -31.88 13.06
CA ALA A 50 19.43 -32.99 12.54
C ALA A 50 18.99 -32.77 11.09
N GLN A 51 18.58 -31.54 10.72
CA GLN A 51 18.26 -31.21 9.32
C GLN A 51 19.50 -31.30 8.41
N LEU A 52 20.66 -30.87 8.88
CA LEU A 52 21.92 -31.01 8.14
C LEU A 52 22.29 -32.48 7.97
N ASP A 53 22.19 -33.29 9.02
CA ASP A 53 22.49 -34.71 9.00
C ASP A 53 21.57 -35.46 8.01
N CYS A 54 20.29 -35.07 7.93
CA CYS A 54 19.36 -35.55 6.90
C CYS A 54 19.87 -35.21 5.48
N LEU A 55 20.22 -33.95 5.23
CA LEU A 55 20.72 -33.48 3.93
C LEU A 55 22.11 -34.04 3.57
N GLU A 56 22.88 -34.49 4.55
CA GLU A 56 24.16 -35.17 4.37
C GLU A 56 24.01 -36.69 4.14
N GLY A 57 22.79 -37.23 4.26
CA GLY A 57 22.52 -38.66 4.09
C GLY A 57 22.96 -39.51 5.28
N ARG A 58 23.13 -38.91 6.47
CA ARG A 58 23.44 -39.64 7.72
C ARG A 58 22.20 -40.25 8.36
N VAL A 59 21.02 -39.75 7.99
CA VAL A 59 19.71 -40.22 8.46
C VAL A 59 19.03 -40.94 7.30
N ASP A 60 18.50 -42.14 7.57
CA ASP A 60 17.73 -42.91 6.60
C ASP A 60 16.32 -42.30 6.47
N ILE A 61 16.11 -41.49 5.42
CA ILE A 61 14.85 -40.83 5.11
C ILE A 61 14.49 -41.03 3.65
N GLU A 62 13.19 -41.20 3.38
CA GLU A 62 12.66 -41.26 2.02
C GLU A 62 12.67 -39.86 1.40
N LEU A 63 13.49 -39.67 0.36
CA LEU A 63 13.60 -38.45 -0.43
C LEU A 63 13.29 -38.75 -1.90
N PRO A 64 12.80 -37.77 -2.68
CA PRO A 64 12.65 -37.94 -4.13
C PRO A 64 14.00 -38.20 -4.80
N GLU A 65 13.99 -38.64 -6.06
CA GLU A 65 15.24 -38.72 -6.82
C GLU A 65 15.86 -37.32 -6.97
N PRO A 66 17.16 -37.15 -6.66
CA PRO A 66 17.79 -35.84 -6.70
C PRO A 66 17.92 -35.34 -8.15
N THR A 67 17.49 -34.11 -8.41
CA THR A 67 17.57 -33.47 -9.74
C THR A 67 19.02 -33.11 -10.10
N ASN A 68 19.88 -32.92 -9.10
CA ASN A 68 21.32 -32.67 -9.18
C ASN A 68 21.95 -33.20 -7.87
N PRO A 69 23.24 -33.60 -7.82
CA PRO A 69 23.93 -33.97 -6.59
C PRO A 69 23.52 -33.17 -5.33
N ARG A 70 22.76 -33.83 -4.45
CA ARG A 70 22.23 -33.30 -3.18
C ARG A 70 21.17 -32.20 -3.31
N ILE A 71 20.48 -32.10 -4.43
CA ILE A 71 19.31 -31.22 -4.60
C ILE A 71 18.09 -32.10 -4.79
N TRP A 72 17.17 -32.02 -3.84
CA TRP A 72 15.93 -32.81 -3.81
C TRP A 72 14.74 -31.87 -4.01
N ILE A 73 13.95 -32.10 -5.04
CA ILE A 73 12.78 -31.28 -5.39
C ILE A 73 11.58 -32.21 -5.58
N GLU A 74 10.49 -31.94 -4.88
CA GLU A 74 9.24 -32.67 -5.06
C GLU A 74 8.60 -32.37 -6.43
N PRO A 75 7.91 -33.33 -7.08
CA PRO A 75 7.46 -33.19 -8.47
C PRO A 75 6.46 -32.06 -8.76
N ASP A 76 5.72 -31.59 -7.75
CA ASP A 76 4.71 -30.54 -7.87
C ASP A 76 5.23 -29.16 -7.44
N ALA A 77 6.52 -29.01 -7.17
CA ALA A 77 7.16 -27.73 -6.93
C ALA A 77 7.35 -26.96 -8.26
N GLU A 78 6.99 -25.68 -8.26
CA GLU A 78 7.18 -24.74 -9.38
C GLU A 78 8.39 -23.86 -9.09
N VAL A 79 9.46 -24.00 -9.86
CA VAL A 79 10.71 -23.23 -9.72
C VAL A 79 11.00 -22.53 -11.04
N ALA A 80 11.18 -21.20 -11.03
CA ALA A 80 11.53 -20.44 -12.23
C ALA A 80 12.93 -20.82 -12.79
N ASP A 81 13.11 -20.69 -14.10
CA ASP A 81 14.29 -21.19 -14.83
C ASP A 81 15.61 -20.50 -14.44
N ASP A 82 15.54 -19.28 -13.94
CA ASP A 82 16.69 -18.43 -13.58
C ASP A 82 17.08 -18.54 -12.09
N VAL A 83 16.41 -19.38 -11.30
CA VAL A 83 16.71 -19.58 -9.88
C VAL A 83 18.06 -20.29 -9.70
N HIS A 84 18.93 -19.72 -8.88
CA HIS A 84 20.22 -20.33 -8.56
C HIS A 84 20.13 -21.21 -7.31
N ILE A 85 20.30 -22.53 -7.45
CA ILE A 85 20.26 -23.48 -6.34
C ILE A 85 21.63 -24.12 -6.13
N THR A 86 22.19 -24.01 -4.92
CA THR A 86 23.44 -24.65 -4.49
C THR A 86 23.16 -25.69 -3.41
N GLY A 87 23.32 -26.98 -3.73
CA GLY A 87 23.10 -28.08 -2.78
C GLY A 87 24.08 -28.11 -1.59
N PRO A 88 23.75 -28.82 -0.50
CA PRO A 88 22.57 -29.66 -0.35
C PRO A 88 21.28 -28.88 -0.04
N VAL A 89 20.15 -29.19 -0.69
CA VAL A 89 18.86 -28.49 -0.53
C VAL A 89 17.68 -29.45 -0.69
N TYR A 90 16.64 -29.27 0.13
CA TYR A 90 15.34 -29.93 -0.04
C TYR A 90 14.23 -28.90 -0.32
N ILE A 91 13.41 -29.17 -1.34
CA ILE A 91 12.23 -28.38 -1.73
C ILE A 91 11.00 -29.29 -1.70
N GLY A 92 10.07 -28.96 -0.80
CA GLY A 92 8.85 -29.71 -0.54
C GLY A 92 7.75 -29.51 -1.57
N ARG A 93 6.59 -30.11 -1.31
CA ARG A 93 5.48 -30.19 -2.27
C ARG A 93 4.77 -28.87 -2.49
N GLY A 94 4.40 -28.57 -3.73
CA GLY A 94 3.62 -27.37 -4.07
C GLY A 94 4.32 -26.05 -3.72
N VAL A 95 5.63 -26.07 -3.52
CA VAL A 95 6.45 -24.87 -3.31
C VAL A 95 6.48 -24.06 -4.60
N LYS A 96 6.41 -22.73 -4.50
CA LYS A 96 6.57 -21.81 -5.62
C LYS A 96 7.78 -20.90 -5.38
N ILE A 97 8.73 -20.89 -6.29
CA ILE A 97 9.94 -20.03 -6.23
C ILE A 97 9.99 -19.17 -7.49
N SER A 98 9.83 -17.86 -7.29
CA SER A 98 9.83 -16.86 -8.36
C SER A 98 11.24 -16.54 -8.88
N SER A 99 11.29 -15.83 -10.01
CA SER A 99 12.52 -15.42 -10.70
C SER A 99 13.49 -14.61 -9.81
N GLY A 100 14.78 -14.72 -10.09
CA GLY A 100 15.84 -14.01 -9.38
C GLY A 100 16.18 -14.53 -7.98
N CYS A 101 15.58 -15.64 -7.54
CA CYS A 101 15.88 -16.21 -6.23
C CYS A 101 17.25 -16.92 -6.17
N SER A 102 17.88 -16.90 -5.00
CA SER A 102 19.08 -17.68 -4.69
C SER A 102 18.85 -18.60 -3.49
N ILE A 103 18.95 -19.91 -3.71
CA ILE A 103 18.77 -20.94 -2.70
C ILE A 103 20.13 -21.57 -2.40
N GLY A 104 20.77 -21.12 -1.33
CA GLY A 104 22.06 -21.61 -0.87
C GLY A 104 21.97 -22.93 -0.11
N SER A 105 23.15 -23.52 0.11
CA SER A 105 23.31 -24.82 0.74
C SER A 105 22.73 -24.91 2.14
N TYR A 106 22.35 -26.13 2.50
CA TYR A 106 21.74 -26.51 3.77
C TYR A 106 20.41 -25.84 4.03
N THR A 107 19.63 -25.65 2.97
CA THR A 107 18.30 -25.06 3.05
C THR A 107 17.23 -26.13 2.91
N VAL A 108 16.22 -26.07 3.77
CA VAL A 108 15.05 -26.95 3.74
C VAL A 108 13.82 -26.07 3.56
N ILE A 109 13.07 -26.26 2.48
CA ILE A 109 11.82 -25.54 2.19
C ILE A 109 10.66 -26.52 2.31
N GLY A 110 9.83 -26.36 3.34
CA GLY A 110 8.67 -27.20 3.58
C GLY A 110 7.53 -26.96 2.58
N ASP A 111 6.54 -27.86 2.61
CA ASP A 111 5.42 -27.86 1.67
C ASP A 111 4.67 -26.52 1.58
N TYR A 112 4.24 -26.17 0.37
CA TYR A 112 3.37 -25.04 0.05
C TYR A 112 3.94 -23.67 0.44
N CYS A 113 5.26 -23.55 0.51
CA CYS A 113 5.91 -22.26 0.66
C CYS A 113 5.87 -21.44 -0.64
N GLN A 114 5.88 -20.12 -0.50
CA GLN A 114 5.91 -19.18 -1.61
C GLN A 114 7.06 -18.19 -1.39
N LEU A 115 7.97 -18.12 -2.35
CA LEU A 115 9.10 -17.19 -2.36
C LEU A 115 8.92 -16.24 -3.54
N ASP A 116 8.69 -14.97 -3.25
CA ASP A 116 8.55 -13.89 -4.22
C ASP A 116 9.93 -13.53 -4.85
N PRO A 117 9.98 -12.70 -5.92
CA PRO A 117 11.22 -12.46 -6.66
C PRO A 117 12.39 -11.92 -5.82
N GLY A 118 13.62 -12.32 -6.16
CA GLY A 118 14.84 -11.79 -5.54
C GLY A 118 15.14 -12.29 -4.12
N VAL A 119 14.42 -13.30 -3.61
CA VAL A 119 14.67 -13.88 -2.28
C VAL A 119 16.01 -14.62 -2.25
N ASP A 120 16.81 -14.35 -1.21
CA ASP A 120 18.11 -14.99 -0.99
C ASP A 120 18.13 -15.73 0.37
N ILE A 121 18.14 -17.05 0.32
CA ILE A 121 18.06 -17.93 1.48
C ILE A 121 19.27 -18.88 1.53
N LYS A 122 19.89 -19.02 2.70
CA LYS A 122 20.88 -20.08 2.94
C LYS A 122 20.86 -20.59 4.37
N ARG A 123 21.23 -21.86 4.55
CA ARG A 123 21.32 -22.53 5.86
C ARG A 123 20.05 -22.41 6.71
N SER A 124 18.89 -22.32 6.07
CA SER A 124 17.63 -21.98 6.75
C SER A 124 16.59 -23.08 6.58
N THR A 125 15.70 -23.20 7.55
CA THR A 125 14.64 -24.23 7.57
C THR A 125 13.29 -23.55 7.62
N LEU A 126 12.50 -23.72 6.57
CA LEU A 126 11.13 -23.26 6.45
C LEU A 126 10.21 -24.45 6.66
N TRP A 127 9.24 -24.31 7.56
CA TRP A 127 8.16 -25.28 7.72
C TRP A 127 7.08 -25.06 6.64
N LYS A 128 5.85 -25.51 6.87
CA LYS A 128 4.79 -25.50 5.84
C LYS A 128 4.12 -24.14 5.71
N HIS A 129 3.69 -23.80 4.50
CA HIS A 129 2.91 -22.59 4.19
C HIS A 129 3.60 -21.28 4.58
N VAL A 130 4.94 -21.21 4.51
CA VAL A 130 5.68 -19.97 4.75
C VAL A 130 5.64 -19.09 3.50
N LYS A 131 5.40 -17.79 3.67
CA LYS A 131 5.40 -16.79 2.59
C LYS A 131 6.53 -15.80 2.81
N ILE A 132 7.37 -15.63 1.79
CA ILE A 132 8.53 -14.74 1.82
C ILE A 132 8.39 -13.70 0.70
N GLY A 133 8.28 -12.44 1.09
CA GLY A 133 8.15 -11.30 0.17
C GLY A 133 9.46 -10.97 -0.55
N ALA A 134 9.35 -10.20 -1.63
CA ALA A 134 10.44 -9.90 -2.56
C ALA A 134 11.67 -9.31 -1.88
N ASP A 135 12.87 -9.58 -2.41
CA ASP A 135 14.16 -9.07 -1.92
C ASP A 135 14.48 -9.38 -0.44
N THR A 136 13.86 -10.42 0.14
CA THR A 136 14.09 -10.83 1.54
C THR A 136 15.35 -11.70 1.66
N GLN A 137 16.13 -11.47 2.72
CA GLN A 137 17.36 -12.23 3.00
C GLN A 137 17.23 -13.09 4.26
N LEU A 138 17.44 -14.40 4.13
CA LEU A 138 17.37 -15.36 5.22
C LEU A 138 18.71 -16.10 5.39
N ARG A 139 19.27 -16.05 6.60
CA ARG A 139 20.58 -16.61 6.94
C ARG A 139 20.50 -17.42 8.24
N GLY A 140 20.55 -18.75 8.18
CA GLY A 140 20.59 -19.54 9.42
C GLY A 140 19.29 -19.50 10.26
N VAL A 141 18.14 -19.29 9.62
CA VAL A 141 16.86 -19.00 10.28
C VAL A 141 15.94 -20.22 10.31
N ILE A 142 15.11 -20.34 11.35
CA ILE A 142 13.99 -21.29 11.37
C ILE A 142 12.67 -20.51 11.30
N LEU A 143 11.86 -20.80 10.29
CA LEU A 143 10.52 -20.24 10.12
C LEU A 143 9.49 -21.35 10.32
N ALA A 144 8.66 -21.22 11.35
CA ALA A 144 7.61 -22.19 11.65
C ALA A 144 6.41 -22.06 10.68
N ASN A 145 5.38 -22.88 10.90
CA ASN A 145 4.24 -22.96 9.97
C ASN A 145 3.52 -21.61 9.81
N LYS A 146 3.09 -21.31 8.57
CA LYS A 146 2.25 -20.12 8.28
C LYS A 146 2.88 -18.79 8.69
N VAL A 147 4.21 -18.72 8.72
CA VAL A 147 4.92 -17.46 8.90
C VAL A 147 4.89 -16.66 7.60
N CYS A 148 4.65 -15.36 7.71
CA CYS A 148 4.67 -14.43 6.58
C CYS A 148 5.72 -13.35 6.85
N LEU A 149 6.70 -13.22 5.95
CA LEU A 149 7.63 -12.09 5.91
C LEU A 149 7.30 -11.27 4.69
N GLU A 150 7.01 -9.99 4.85
CA GLU A 150 6.89 -9.05 3.73
C GLU A 150 8.28 -8.68 3.17
N GLY A 151 8.28 -8.01 2.02
CA GLY A 151 9.50 -7.76 1.24
C GLY A 151 10.59 -6.97 1.95
N LYS A 152 11.82 -7.05 1.42
CA LYS A 152 13.01 -6.35 1.90
C LYS A 152 13.35 -6.63 3.37
N THR A 153 12.83 -7.73 3.93
CA THR A 153 13.08 -8.15 5.30
C THR A 153 14.41 -8.90 5.40
N GLN A 154 15.07 -8.85 6.55
CA GLN A 154 16.32 -9.55 6.82
C GLN A 154 16.21 -10.33 8.12
N ALA A 155 16.56 -11.61 8.11
CA ALA A 155 16.63 -12.42 9.32
C ALA A 155 17.92 -13.25 9.36
N TYR A 156 18.58 -13.21 10.52
CA TYR A 156 19.93 -13.73 10.67
C TYR A 156 20.05 -14.93 11.60
N GLU A 157 21.27 -15.45 11.70
CA GLU A 157 21.60 -16.74 12.30
C GLU A 157 21.06 -16.88 13.72
N GLY A 158 20.57 -18.06 14.05
CA GLY A 158 20.10 -18.32 15.41
C GLY A 158 18.66 -17.90 15.64
N SER A 159 18.09 -17.05 14.76
CA SER A 159 16.73 -16.56 14.90
C SER A 159 15.69 -17.64 14.60
N VAL A 160 14.55 -17.54 15.29
CA VAL A 160 13.40 -18.43 15.14
C VAL A 160 12.12 -17.63 15.16
N ILE A 161 11.27 -17.85 14.15
CA ILE A 161 9.98 -17.20 14.03
C ILE A 161 8.89 -18.24 14.22
N GLY A 162 8.10 -18.08 15.27
CA GLY A 162 7.01 -18.97 15.67
C GLY A 162 5.83 -18.92 14.70
N GLU A 163 5.00 -19.96 14.77
CA GLU A 163 3.91 -20.16 13.79
C GLU A 163 2.93 -18.97 13.73
N LYS A 164 2.33 -18.77 12.55
CA LYS A 164 1.31 -17.71 12.31
C LYS A 164 1.80 -16.30 12.65
N THR A 165 3.11 -16.07 12.57
CA THR A 165 3.71 -14.75 12.79
C THR A 165 3.78 -13.98 11.48
N PHE A 166 3.44 -12.70 11.54
CA PHE A 166 3.57 -11.76 10.44
C PHE A 166 4.70 -10.76 10.74
N ILE A 167 5.63 -10.61 9.80
CA ILE A 167 6.72 -9.65 9.84
C ILE A 167 6.51 -8.67 8.68
N GLY A 168 6.29 -7.39 8.99
CA GLY A 168 6.08 -6.34 7.98
C GLY A 168 7.33 -6.04 7.16
N THR A 169 7.16 -5.25 6.10
CA THR A 169 8.23 -4.92 5.15
C THR A 169 9.44 -4.26 5.82
N GLN A 170 10.63 -4.45 5.26
CA GLN A 170 11.87 -3.81 5.73
C GLN A 170 12.23 -4.06 7.21
N CYS A 171 11.80 -5.19 7.78
CA CYS A 171 12.20 -5.54 9.14
C CYS A 171 13.60 -6.18 9.18
N THR A 172 14.29 -6.02 10.30
CA THR A 172 15.56 -6.71 10.58
C THR A 172 15.43 -7.52 11.86
N ILE A 173 15.63 -8.84 11.77
CA ILE A 173 15.66 -9.76 12.90
C ILE A 173 17.11 -10.15 13.16
N GLU A 174 17.66 -9.60 14.25
CA GLU A 174 19.05 -9.81 14.64
C GLU A 174 19.34 -11.26 15.04
N PRO A 175 20.62 -11.66 15.06
CA PRO A 175 21.01 -13.00 15.46
C PRO A 175 20.44 -13.43 16.82
N ASN A 176 20.07 -14.70 16.94
CA ASN A 176 19.52 -15.33 18.16
C ASN A 176 18.19 -14.77 18.67
N VAL A 177 17.52 -13.90 17.90
CA VAL A 177 16.20 -13.36 18.25
C VAL A 177 15.10 -14.38 18.00
N LYS A 178 14.23 -14.58 18.99
CA LYS A 178 13.09 -15.48 18.91
C LYS A 178 11.80 -14.67 18.89
N VAL A 179 10.99 -14.84 17.86
CA VAL A 179 9.63 -14.31 17.81
C VAL A 179 8.70 -15.46 18.14
N TRP A 180 7.94 -15.33 19.23
CA TRP A 180 6.97 -16.34 19.63
C TRP A 180 5.84 -16.49 18.59
N PRO A 181 5.04 -17.56 18.64
CA PRO A 181 3.89 -17.71 17.75
C PRO A 181 2.88 -16.55 17.82
N CYS A 182 2.14 -16.37 16.73
CA CYS A 182 1.04 -15.42 16.60
C CYS A 182 1.43 -13.96 16.91
N LYS A 183 2.63 -13.54 16.51
CA LYS A 183 3.07 -12.15 16.65
C LYS A 183 2.87 -11.38 15.36
N GLN A 184 2.64 -10.08 15.50
CA GLN A 184 2.73 -9.13 14.40
C GLN A 184 3.87 -8.17 14.70
N ILE A 185 4.82 -8.09 13.78
CA ILE A 185 5.97 -7.20 13.85
C ILE A 185 5.77 -6.13 12.79
N VAL A 186 5.76 -4.87 13.23
CA VAL A 186 5.46 -3.70 12.39
C VAL A 186 6.59 -3.48 11.39
N SER A 187 6.26 -3.06 10.17
CA SER A 187 7.23 -2.71 9.13
C SER A 187 8.31 -1.74 9.61
N GLY A 188 9.54 -1.94 9.14
CA GLY A 188 10.72 -1.15 9.55
C GLY A 188 11.26 -1.48 10.95
N SER A 189 10.72 -2.48 11.64
CA SER A 189 11.20 -2.86 12.99
C SER A 189 12.57 -3.52 12.94
N ARG A 190 13.45 -3.13 13.86
CA ARG A 190 14.70 -3.85 14.13
C ARG A 190 14.60 -4.59 15.45
N LEU A 191 14.40 -5.91 15.39
CA LEU A 191 14.30 -6.76 16.57
C LEU A 191 15.71 -7.16 17.01
N VAL A 192 16.17 -6.58 18.11
CA VAL A 192 17.43 -6.94 18.79
C VAL A 192 17.19 -7.92 19.95
N GLN A 193 15.95 -8.03 20.42
CA GLN A 193 15.54 -8.89 21.53
C GLN A 193 14.37 -9.77 21.14
N SER A 194 14.27 -10.93 21.82
CA SER A 194 13.18 -11.89 21.57
C SER A 194 11.82 -11.32 21.98
N VAL A 195 10.82 -11.52 21.12
CA VAL A 195 9.44 -11.09 21.34
C VAL A 195 8.65 -12.25 21.93
N VAL A 196 8.49 -12.24 23.25
CA VAL A 196 7.78 -13.27 24.03
C VAL A 196 6.35 -12.82 24.35
N TRP A 197 6.24 -11.66 24.98
CA TRP A 197 4.99 -11.01 25.39
C TRP A 197 4.89 -9.64 24.71
N GLY A 198 3.68 -9.27 24.27
CA GLY A 198 3.46 -7.97 23.63
C GLY A 198 4.07 -7.86 22.22
N SER A 199 3.18 -7.81 21.23
CA SER A 199 3.33 -7.11 19.94
C SER A 199 2.08 -7.49 19.12
N GLN A 200 0.93 -7.04 19.62
CA GLN A 200 -0.28 -6.90 18.81
C GLN A 200 -0.45 -5.39 18.60
N ILE A 201 0.51 -4.79 17.90
CA ILE A 201 0.16 -3.57 17.18
C ILE A 201 -0.35 -4.13 15.87
N GLU A 202 -1.66 -4.36 15.80
CA GLU A 202 -2.27 -4.54 14.48
C GLU A 202 -1.95 -3.26 13.70
N PRO A 203 -1.29 -3.36 12.53
CA PRO A 203 -1.10 -2.20 11.67
C PRO A 203 -2.46 -1.53 11.46
N ALA A 204 -2.47 -0.20 11.38
CA ALA A 204 -3.69 0.51 10.96
C ALA A 204 -4.18 -0.12 9.65
N LEU A 205 -5.47 -0.45 9.59
CA LEU A 205 -6.06 -1.03 8.39
C LEU A 205 -6.08 0.02 7.27
N PHE A 206 -6.30 1.28 7.64
CA PHE A 206 -6.28 2.39 6.71
C PHE A 206 -4.88 2.96 6.53
N ALA A 207 -4.47 2.95 5.27
CA ALA A 207 -3.38 3.71 4.69
C ALA A 207 -3.87 5.12 4.25
N SER A 208 -3.07 5.86 3.49
CA SER A 208 -3.28 7.24 3.05
C SER A 208 -4.35 7.30 1.96
N ALA A 209 -4.37 6.29 1.09
CA ALA A 209 -5.26 6.18 -0.06
C ALA A 209 -6.32 5.07 0.05
N GLY A 210 -6.64 4.61 1.27
CA GLY A 210 -7.64 3.56 1.50
C GLY A 210 -7.13 2.43 2.39
N VAL A 211 -7.69 1.22 2.21
CA VAL A 211 -7.26 0.01 2.92
C VAL A 211 -6.34 -0.80 2.02
N ARG A 212 -5.06 -0.89 2.38
CA ARG A 212 -4.00 -1.51 1.56
C ARG A 212 -3.38 -2.72 2.26
N GLY A 213 -3.09 -3.77 1.49
CA GLY A 213 -2.35 -4.94 2.00
C GLY A 213 -2.18 -6.05 0.96
N ASP A 214 -1.39 -7.05 1.30
CA ASP A 214 -1.19 -8.26 0.50
C ASP A 214 -2.40 -9.20 0.69
N ILE A 215 -3.05 -9.59 -0.41
CA ILE A 215 -4.25 -10.43 -0.41
C ILE A 215 -4.03 -11.83 0.18
N ARG A 216 -2.78 -12.25 0.31
CA ARG A 216 -2.38 -13.57 0.82
C ARG A 216 -2.13 -13.55 2.32
N SER A 217 -1.94 -12.38 2.94
CA SER A 217 -1.48 -12.28 4.33
C SER A 217 -2.16 -11.17 5.13
N SER A 218 -1.93 -9.90 4.82
CA SER A 218 -2.40 -8.76 5.61
C SER A 218 -3.84 -8.35 5.29
N LEU A 219 -4.25 -8.43 4.02
CA LEU A 219 -5.61 -8.09 3.57
C LEU A 219 -6.26 -9.27 2.82
N THR A 220 -6.37 -10.40 3.52
CA THR A 220 -6.97 -11.64 3.00
C THR A 220 -8.45 -11.46 2.61
N PRO A 221 -9.01 -12.30 1.72
CA PRO A 221 -10.44 -12.27 1.40
C PRO A 221 -11.34 -12.32 2.64
N GLU A 222 -10.96 -13.11 3.65
CA GLU A 222 -11.65 -13.19 4.93
C GLU A 222 -11.59 -11.86 5.68
N MET A 223 -10.42 -11.21 5.71
CA MET A 223 -10.26 -9.88 6.29
C MET A 223 -11.06 -8.82 5.55
N ILE A 224 -11.14 -8.90 4.22
CA ILE A 224 -11.93 -7.99 3.38
C ILE A 224 -13.44 -8.16 3.65
N VAL A 225 -13.93 -9.40 3.84
CA VAL A 225 -15.32 -9.64 4.24
C VAL A 225 -15.59 -9.00 5.61
N ARG A 226 -14.67 -9.16 6.57
CA ARG A 226 -14.79 -8.51 7.89
C ARG A 226 -14.75 -6.99 7.79
N PHE A 227 -13.90 -6.44 6.94
CA PHE A 227 -13.88 -5.02 6.63
C PHE A 227 -15.22 -4.55 6.06
N GLY A 228 -15.81 -5.29 5.10
CA GLY A 228 -17.15 -5.00 4.57
C GLY A 228 -18.23 -5.02 5.66
N LEU A 229 -18.16 -5.96 6.60
CA LEU A 229 -19.06 -6.00 7.76
C LEU A 229 -18.90 -4.77 8.66
N ALA A 230 -17.65 -4.37 8.97
CA ALA A 230 -17.36 -3.20 9.78
C ALA A 230 -17.78 -1.90 9.10
N TYR A 231 -17.56 -1.78 7.80
CA TYR A 231 -18.01 -0.65 6.99
C TYR A 231 -19.54 -0.57 6.96
N GLY A 232 -20.22 -1.72 6.80
CA GLY A 232 -21.68 -1.76 6.84
C GLY A 232 -22.27 -1.39 8.21
N ALA A 233 -21.60 -1.77 9.30
CA ALA A 233 -21.96 -1.30 10.64
C ALA A 233 -21.81 0.23 10.79
N PHE A 234 -20.77 0.80 10.18
CA PHE A 234 -20.52 2.24 10.18
C PHE A 234 -21.59 3.02 9.40
N VAL A 235 -21.98 2.53 8.21
CA VAL A 235 -23.03 3.14 7.38
C VAL A 235 -24.41 2.99 8.04
N GLY A 236 -24.67 1.83 8.64
CA GLY A 236 -25.94 1.52 9.28
C GLY A 236 -26.91 0.77 8.37
N GLN A 237 -27.78 -0.04 8.98
CA GLN A 237 -28.68 -0.96 8.27
C GLN A 237 -29.60 -0.23 7.29
N GLY A 238 -29.76 -0.80 6.09
CA GLY A 238 -30.60 -0.23 5.03
C GLY A 238 -29.90 0.85 4.20
N GLY A 239 -28.71 1.30 4.60
CA GLY A 239 -27.86 2.16 3.80
C GLY A 239 -27.46 1.51 2.48
N SER A 240 -26.84 2.29 1.62
CA SER A 240 -26.50 1.91 0.27
C SER A 240 -25.07 2.31 -0.10
N MET A 241 -24.36 1.43 -0.78
CA MET A 241 -22.95 1.60 -1.12
C MET A 241 -22.71 1.26 -2.57
N ILE A 242 -21.84 2.03 -3.23
CA ILE A 242 -21.31 1.65 -4.53
C ILE A 242 -20.06 0.82 -4.34
N VAL A 243 -19.91 -0.23 -5.15
CA VAL A 243 -18.65 -0.98 -5.20
C VAL A 243 -18.20 -1.14 -6.64
N SER A 244 -16.93 -0.81 -6.88
CA SER A 244 -16.30 -0.86 -8.20
C SER A 244 -14.93 -1.55 -8.16
N THR A 245 -14.35 -1.82 -9.32
CA THR A 245 -13.01 -2.40 -9.46
C THR A 245 -12.24 -1.75 -10.60
N ASP A 246 -10.91 -1.88 -10.60
CA ASP A 246 -10.03 -1.51 -11.72
C ASP A 246 -10.04 -2.56 -12.85
N GLY A 247 -10.77 -3.66 -12.67
CA GLY A 247 -10.87 -4.76 -13.64
C GLY A 247 -9.76 -5.81 -13.50
N SER A 248 -8.81 -5.60 -12.59
CA SER A 248 -7.76 -6.59 -12.32
C SER A 248 -8.34 -7.87 -11.67
N PRO A 249 -7.65 -9.02 -11.81
CA PRO A 249 -8.05 -10.24 -11.11
C PRO A 249 -8.10 -10.07 -9.59
N LEU A 250 -7.11 -9.37 -9.01
CA LEU A 250 -7.04 -9.09 -7.57
C LEU A 250 -8.17 -8.16 -7.11
N GLY A 251 -8.39 -7.05 -7.81
CA GLY A 251 -9.49 -6.12 -7.54
C GLY A 251 -10.85 -6.79 -7.66
N SER A 252 -11.01 -7.73 -8.59
CA SER A 252 -12.24 -8.51 -8.76
C SER A 252 -12.53 -9.47 -7.59
N VAL A 253 -11.50 -10.09 -7.01
CA VAL A 253 -11.65 -10.92 -5.79
C VAL A 253 -11.99 -10.04 -4.59
N ALA A 254 -11.25 -8.94 -4.41
CA ALA A 254 -11.48 -7.98 -3.34
C ALA A 254 -12.91 -7.40 -3.40
N LYS A 255 -13.38 -6.99 -4.59
CA LYS A 255 -14.75 -6.51 -4.81
C LYS A 255 -15.78 -7.52 -4.31
N ARG A 256 -15.67 -8.80 -4.72
CA ARG A 256 -16.63 -9.84 -4.31
C ARG A 256 -16.63 -10.06 -2.79
N ALA A 257 -15.45 -10.03 -2.17
CA ALA A 257 -15.32 -10.16 -0.72
C ALA A 257 -15.97 -8.99 0.03
N VAL A 258 -15.70 -7.75 -0.41
CA VAL A 258 -16.32 -6.53 0.17
C VAL A 258 -17.84 -6.59 0.03
N ILE A 259 -18.35 -6.88 -1.16
CA ILE A 259 -19.79 -6.96 -1.44
C ILE A 259 -20.46 -7.99 -0.51
N SER A 260 -19.84 -9.16 -0.33
CA SER A 260 -20.35 -10.18 0.59
C SER A 260 -20.49 -9.67 2.03
N GLY A 261 -19.46 -8.97 2.54
CA GLY A 261 -19.49 -8.36 3.86
C GLY A 261 -20.56 -7.28 4.02
N LEU A 262 -20.68 -6.38 3.04
CA LEU A 262 -21.68 -5.31 3.03
C LEU A 262 -23.12 -5.86 3.02
N LEU A 263 -23.41 -6.82 2.14
CA LEU A 263 -24.73 -7.43 2.04
C LEU A 263 -25.11 -8.14 3.35
N ALA A 264 -24.15 -8.86 3.96
CA ALA A 264 -24.33 -9.53 5.25
C ALA A 264 -24.52 -8.55 6.42
N ALA A 265 -24.03 -7.30 6.30
CA ALA A 265 -24.30 -6.23 7.26
C ALA A 265 -25.66 -5.53 7.03
N GLY A 266 -26.41 -5.92 5.98
CA GLY A 266 -27.70 -5.31 5.64
C GLY A 266 -27.61 -4.06 4.77
N ILE A 267 -26.50 -3.87 4.06
CA ILE A 267 -26.27 -2.74 3.15
C ILE A 267 -26.63 -3.10 1.72
N ASN A 268 -27.42 -2.25 1.07
CA ASN A 268 -27.72 -2.36 -0.35
C ASN A 268 -26.48 -2.00 -1.17
N VAL A 269 -26.12 -2.83 -2.14
CA VAL A 269 -24.91 -2.64 -2.94
C VAL A 269 -25.27 -2.37 -4.40
N TYR A 270 -24.72 -1.28 -4.93
CA TYR A 270 -24.70 -0.98 -6.36
C TYR A 270 -23.34 -1.36 -6.94
N ASP A 271 -23.25 -2.50 -7.63
CA ASP A 271 -22.06 -2.90 -8.38
C ASP A 271 -22.01 -2.15 -9.71
N VAL A 272 -21.03 -1.26 -9.88
CA VAL A 272 -20.86 -0.44 -11.09
C VAL A 272 -19.83 -1.03 -12.07
N GLY A 273 -19.36 -2.24 -11.82
CA GLY A 273 -18.43 -2.92 -12.70
C GLY A 273 -17.00 -2.39 -12.59
N SER A 274 -16.34 -2.28 -13.75
CA SER A 274 -14.96 -1.81 -13.88
C SER A 274 -14.93 -0.33 -14.24
N VAL A 275 -14.32 0.50 -13.42
CA VAL A 275 -14.15 1.95 -13.64
C VAL A 275 -12.83 2.41 -13.00
N SER A 276 -12.27 3.53 -13.43
CA SER A 276 -11.14 4.14 -12.73
C SER A 276 -11.55 4.66 -11.33
N GLY A 277 -10.64 4.55 -10.35
CA GLY A 277 -10.92 4.82 -8.93
C GLY A 277 -11.56 6.17 -8.66
N ASN A 278 -11.02 7.25 -9.24
CA ASN A 278 -11.55 8.61 -9.07
C ASN A 278 -12.93 8.80 -9.72
N LEU A 279 -13.34 7.96 -10.68
CA LEU A 279 -14.69 8.01 -11.25
C LEU A 279 -15.71 7.35 -10.34
N THR A 280 -15.28 6.52 -9.39
CA THR A 280 -16.19 5.80 -8.48
C THR A 280 -17.01 6.80 -7.64
N ARG A 281 -16.40 7.90 -7.20
CA ARG A 281 -17.11 8.95 -6.44
C ARG A 281 -18.25 9.62 -7.23
N PHE A 282 -18.16 9.70 -8.56
CA PHE A 282 -19.26 10.22 -9.39
C PHE A 282 -20.54 9.41 -9.20
N GLY A 283 -20.40 8.10 -9.00
CA GLY A 283 -21.54 7.22 -8.73
C GLY A 283 -22.31 7.60 -7.47
N VAL A 284 -21.63 8.08 -6.43
CA VAL A 284 -22.25 8.33 -5.10
C VAL A 284 -23.42 9.28 -5.24
N GLY A 285 -23.22 10.43 -5.90
CA GLY A 285 -24.30 11.36 -6.19
C GLY A 285 -25.31 10.83 -7.22
N TYR A 286 -24.85 10.07 -8.22
CA TYR A 286 -25.71 9.57 -9.30
C TYR A 286 -26.81 8.60 -8.82
N VAL A 287 -26.49 7.71 -7.88
CA VAL A 287 -27.47 6.78 -7.28
C VAL A 287 -27.89 7.16 -5.87
N GLN A 288 -27.46 8.33 -5.37
CA GLN A 288 -27.69 8.80 -3.99
C GLN A 288 -27.27 7.77 -2.93
N ALA A 289 -26.07 7.20 -3.09
CA ALA A 289 -25.50 6.24 -2.14
C ALA A 289 -24.89 6.95 -0.92
N ASP A 290 -24.74 6.22 0.18
CA ASP A 290 -24.13 6.69 1.43
C ASP A 290 -22.59 6.65 1.40
N GLY A 291 -22.01 6.12 0.32
CA GLY A 291 -20.58 6.08 0.06
C GLY A 291 -20.21 5.14 -1.08
N ALA A 292 -18.90 4.99 -1.30
CA ALA A 292 -18.38 4.06 -2.29
C ALA A 292 -17.06 3.40 -1.88
N LEU A 293 -16.84 2.20 -2.41
CA LEU A 293 -15.59 1.44 -2.28
C LEU A 293 -15.06 1.08 -3.67
N HIS A 294 -13.80 1.38 -3.95
CA HIS A 294 -13.13 1.00 -5.19
C HIS A 294 -11.99 0.04 -4.90
N CYS A 295 -12.05 -1.17 -5.46
CA CYS A 295 -11.05 -2.22 -5.26
C CYS A 295 -10.08 -2.26 -6.44
N GLN A 296 -8.78 -2.04 -6.19
CA GLN A 296 -7.77 -2.05 -7.24
C GLN A 296 -6.52 -2.84 -6.85
N ALA A 297 -5.82 -3.38 -7.85
CA ALA A 297 -4.48 -3.90 -7.68
C ALA A 297 -3.47 -2.73 -7.58
N VAL A 298 -2.40 -2.92 -6.81
CA VAL A 298 -1.29 -1.96 -6.78
C VAL A 298 -0.30 -2.33 -7.88
N LYS A 299 -0.15 -1.46 -8.90
CA LYS A 299 0.65 -1.76 -10.10
C LYS A 299 2.11 -2.11 -9.81
N GLU A 300 2.69 -1.52 -8.76
CA GLU A 300 4.10 -1.65 -8.39
C GLU A 300 4.40 -2.90 -7.54
N HIS A 301 3.37 -3.55 -6.99
CA HIS A 301 3.54 -4.64 -6.04
C HIS A 301 2.60 -5.79 -6.35
N GLU A 302 3.19 -6.92 -6.76
CA GLU A 302 2.44 -8.16 -6.96
C GLU A 302 1.67 -8.54 -5.68
N ASN A 303 0.43 -9.02 -5.85
CA ASN A 303 -0.46 -9.46 -4.77
C ASN A 303 -0.97 -8.38 -3.82
N GLN A 304 -0.56 -7.11 -3.97
CA GLN A 304 -1.12 -6.02 -3.18
C GLN A 304 -2.43 -5.49 -3.79
N ILE A 305 -3.38 -5.21 -2.90
CA ILE A 305 -4.64 -4.56 -3.22
C ILE A 305 -4.80 -3.29 -2.40
N ASN A 306 -5.53 -2.32 -2.96
CA ASN A 306 -5.99 -1.13 -2.26
C ASN A 306 -7.50 -0.99 -2.42
N ILE A 307 -8.20 -0.72 -1.33
CA ILE A 307 -9.64 -0.43 -1.31
C ILE A 307 -9.82 1.05 -0.96
N GLN A 308 -10.03 1.89 -1.97
CA GLN A 308 -10.31 3.31 -1.78
C GLN A 308 -11.71 3.48 -1.18
N CYS A 309 -11.85 4.42 -0.26
CA CYS A 309 -13.09 4.63 0.49
C CYS A 309 -13.58 6.07 0.34
N TRP A 310 -14.83 6.22 -0.10
CA TRP A 310 -15.48 7.50 -0.35
C TRP A 310 -16.72 7.65 0.54
N ASP A 311 -16.95 8.84 1.09
CA ASP A 311 -18.13 9.15 1.91
C ASP A 311 -19.36 9.49 1.04
N GLN A 312 -20.49 9.80 1.68
CA GLN A 312 -21.77 10.17 1.05
C GLN A 312 -21.71 11.43 0.15
N LYS A 313 -20.67 12.27 0.29
CA LYS A 313 -20.44 13.42 -0.60
C LYS A 313 -19.54 13.06 -1.78
N GLY A 314 -19.04 11.82 -1.83
CA GLY A 314 -18.02 11.40 -2.76
C GLY A 314 -16.64 11.98 -2.45
N TYR A 315 -16.37 12.34 -1.18
CA TYR A 315 -15.04 12.77 -0.73
C TYR A 315 -14.29 11.56 -0.18
N TRP A 316 -12.96 11.59 -0.22
CA TRP A 316 -12.13 10.60 0.46
C TRP A 316 -12.54 10.47 1.93
N LEU A 317 -12.67 9.26 2.46
CA LEU A 317 -13.13 9.06 3.84
C LEU A 317 -12.25 9.78 4.89
N SER A 318 -12.86 10.49 5.84
CA SER A 318 -12.14 11.26 6.86
C SER A 318 -11.31 10.38 7.80
N LYS A 319 -10.19 10.88 8.34
CA LYS A 319 -9.40 10.14 9.35
C LYS A 319 -10.20 9.79 10.61
N ALA A 320 -11.21 10.60 10.95
CA ALA A 320 -12.09 10.30 12.08
C ALA A 320 -12.99 9.09 11.80
N ASP A 321 -13.53 8.98 10.58
CA ASP A 321 -14.41 7.88 10.18
C ASP A 321 -13.62 6.60 9.89
N GLN A 322 -12.41 6.71 9.32
CA GLN A 322 -11.47 5.59 9.22
C GLN A 322 -11.26 4.93 10.60
N ARG A 323 -10.95 5.73 11.64
CA ARG A 323 -10.80 5.25 13.01
C ARG A 323 -12.07 4.61 13.58
N LYS A 324 -13.27 5.12 13.23
CA LYS A 324 -14.53 4.50 13.68
C LYS A 324 -14.67 3.10 13.08
N ILE A 325 -14.41 2.94 11.79
CA ILE A 325 -14.48 1.64 11.10
C ILE A 325 -13.44 0.66 11.66
N GLU A 326 -12.19 1.12 11.90
CA GLU A 326 -11.17 0.29 12.55
C GLU A 326 -11.60 -0.17 13.93
N ASN A 327 -12.15 0.72 14.76
CA ASN A 327 -12.62 0.37 16.09
C ASN A 327 -13.76 -0.67 16.06
N ILE A 328 -14.68 -0.56 15.09
CA ILE A 328 -15.75 -1.55 14.90
C ILE A 328 -15.13 -2.91 14.53
N LEU A 329 -14.17 -2.92 13.60
CA LEU A 329 -13.52 -4.13 13.14
C LEU A 329 -12.71 -4.83 14.24
N LEU A 330 -11.93 -4.05 15.00
CA LEU A 330 -11.11 -4.51 16.12
C LEU A 330 -11.94 -5.10 17.25
N ARG A 331 -13.11 -4.51 17.53
CA ARG A 331 -14.05 -5.02 18.55
C ARG A 331 -14.93 -6.15 18.04
N GLU A 332 -14.93 -6.38 16.72
CA GLU A 332 -15.86 -7.26 16.03
C GLU A 332 -17.34 -6.86 16.26
N ASP A 333 -17.60 -5.56 16.47
CA ASP A 333 -18.91 -4.97 16.76
C ASP A 333 -19.74 -4.76 15.47
N PHE A 334 -19.77 -5.75 14.58
CA PHE A 334 -20.54 -5.68 13.33
C PHE A 334 -21.86 -6.47 13.39
N PRO A 335 -22.92 -5.99 12.73
CA PRO A 335 -24.25 -6.60 12.81
C PRO A 335 -24.27 -8.00 12.20
N ARG A 336 -25.01 -8.90 12.86
CA ARG A 336 -25.32 -10.24 12.34
C ARG A 336 -26.76 -10.23 11.83
N ALA A 337 -26.94 -9.75 10.60
CA ALA A 337 -28.26 -9.67 9.99
C ALA A 337 -28.85 -11.08 9.80
N SER A 338 -30.16 -11.20 10.01
CA SER A 338 -30.91 -12.38 9.57
C SER A 338 -31.10 -12.37 8.04
N ALA A 339 -31.49 -13.49 7.44
CA ALA A 339 -31.66 -13.60 5.98
C ALA A 339 -32.64 -12.56 5.41
N GLU A 340 -33.66 -12.16 6.17
CA GLU A 340 -34.64 -11.13 5.77
C GLU A 340 -34.06 -9.71 5.80
N GLN A 341 -32.94 -9.52 6.50
CA GLN A 341 -32.29 -8.23 6.72
C GLN A 341 -31.04 -8.05 5.84
N PHE A 342 -30.70 -9.03 5.00
CA PHE A 342 -29.60 -8.90 4.05
C PHE A 342 -29.87 -7.78 3.05
N GLY A 343 -28.81 -7.07 2.70
CA GLY A 343 -28.86 -6.05 1.68
C GLY A 343 -29.15 -6.63 0.30
N LYS A 344 -29.56 -5.78 -0.63
CA LYS A 344 -29.81 -6.16 -2.02
C LYS A 344 -28.64 -5.76 -2.91
N LEU A 345 -28.26 -6.64 -3.82
CA LEU A 345 -27.27 -6.36 -4.86
C LEU A 345 -27.97 -5.94 -6.15
N ALA A 346 -27.61 -4.78 -6.69
CA ALA A 346 -28.04 -4.31 -8.00
C ALA A 346 -26.81 -3.99 -8.86
N TYR A 347 -26.87 -4.35 -10.15
CA TYR A 347 -25.82 -3.99 -11.11
C TYR A 347 -26.22 -2.71 -11.85
N VAL A 348 -25.33 -1.72 -11.85
CA VAL A 348 -25.54 -0.40 -12.47
C VAL A 348 -24.49 -0.20 -13.57
N PRO A 349 -24.79 -0.59 -14.82
CA PRO A 349 -23.88 -0.37 -15.94
C PRO A 349 -23.79 1.12 -16.31
N ASP A 350 -22.87 1.44 -17.21
CA ASP A 350 -22.76 2.74 -17.90
C ASP A 350 -22.39 3.96 -17.03
N LEU A 351 -21.87 3.76 -15.82
CA LEU A 351 -21.43 4.88 -14.97
C LEU A 351 -20.42 5.79 -15.70
N ILE A 352 -19.46 5.18 -16.41
CA ILE A 352 -18.47 5.89 -17.23
C ILE A 352 -19.15 6.80 -18.25
N LYS A 353 -20.16 6.30 -18.96
CA LYS A 353 -20.87 7.06 -20.00
C LYS A 353 -21.62 8.25 -19.43
N GLN A 354 -22.22 8.09 -18.25
CA GLN A 354 -22.90 9.16 -17.53
C GLN A 354 -21.90 10.22 -17.06
N TYR A 355 -20.78 9.80 -16.48
CA TYR A 355 -19.70 10.70 -16.07
C TYR A 355 -19.16 11.52 -17.23
N VAL A 356 -18.74 10.87 -18.33
CA VAL A 356 -18.22 11.54 -19.52
C VAL A 356 -19.24 12.53 -20.09
N THR A 357 -20.54 12.18 -20.07
CA THR A 357 -21.58 13.07 -20.57
C THR A 357 -21.82 14.28 -19.66
N SER A 358 -21.73 14.12 -18.33
CA SER A 358 -21.80 15.20 -17.35
C SER A 358 -20.64 16.19 -17.53
N VAL A 359 -19.39 15.68 -17.55
CA VAL A 359 -18.19 16.52 -17.72
C VAL A 359 -18.17 17.20 -19.09
N ALA A 360 -18.55 16.49 -20.17
CA ALA A 360 -18.64 17.09 -21.50
C ALA A 360 -19.65 18.24 -21.55
N ARG A 361 -20.81 18.10 -20.89
CA ARG A 361 -21.83 19.15 -20.83
C ARG A 361 -21.32 20.40 -20.12
N LEU A 362 -20.60 20.22 -19.02
CA LEU A 362 -20.03 21.29 -18.22
C LEU A 362 -19.08 22.17 -19.05
N TYR A 363 -18.23 21.55 -19.87
CA TYR A 363 -17.20 22.26 -20.65
C TYR A 363 -17.57 22.57 -22.10
N ALA A 364 -18.64 21.98 -22.65
CA ALA A 364 -19.09 22.21 -24.02
C ALA A 364 -19.19 23.69 -24.44
N PRO A 365 -19.69 24.62 -23.60
CA PRO A 365 -19.75 26.04 -23.96
C PRO A 365 -18.39 26.68 -24.29
N TYR A 366 -17.30 26.13 -23.75
CA TYR A 366 -15.94 26.67 -23.90
C TYR A 366 -15.13 25.92 -24.97
N LEU A 367 -15.45 24.64 -25.19
CA LEU A 367 -14.61 23.74 -25.99
C LEU A 367 -15.09 23.52 -27.43
N GLN A 368 -16.24 24.08 -27.81
CA GLN A 368 -16.79 23.91 -29.14
C GLN A 368 -15.85 24.44 -30.25
N GLY A 369 -15.55 23.57 -31.22
CA GLY A 369 -14.68 23.87 -32.36
C GLY A 369 -13.21 24.01 -31.99
N PHE A 370 -12.79 23.62 -30.78
CA PHE A 370 -11.38 23.66 -30.40
C PHE A 370 -10.64 22.48 -31.03
N ARG A 371 -9.57 22.74 -31.79
CA ARG A 371 -8.84 21.71 -32.53
C ARG A 371 -7.77 21.06 -31.68
N ILE A 372 -7.96 19.80 -31.31
CA ILE A 372 -7.09 19.10 -30.36
C ILE A 372 -6.51 17.84 -30.99
N LYS A 373 -5.21 17.61 -30.80
CA LYS A 373 -4.58 16.33 -31.08
C LYS A 373 -4.48 15.50 -29.80
N ILE A 374 -4.79 14.21 -29.87
CA ILE A 374 -4.55 13.27 -28.77
C ILE A 374 -3.36 12.39 -29.17
N ALA A 375 -2.27 12.48 -28.43
CA ALA A 375 -1.07 11.66 -28.61
C ALA A 375 -1.03 10.61 -27.50
N ALA A 376 -1.54 9.41 -27.78
CA ALA A 376 -1.68 8.36 -26.78
C ALA A 376 -1.56 6.98 -27.41
N ASP A 377 -1.11 6.01 -26.62
CA ASP A 377 -1.26 4.59 -26.93
C ASP A 377 -2.69 4.11 -26.60
N GLU A 378 -3.08 2.92 -27.08
CA GLU A 378 -4.43 2.38 -26.89
C GLU A 378 -4.65 1.94 -25.43
N GLN A 379 -5.19 2.86 -24.63
CA GLN A 379 -5.37 2.73 -23.17
C GLN A 379 -6.73 3.27 -22.69
N GLU A 380 -7.15 2.93 -21.46
CA GLU A 380 -8.46 3.30 -20.91
C GLU A 380 -8.66 4.82 -20.81
N LEU A 381 -7.71 5.55 -20.21
CA LEU A 381 -7.78 7.00 -20.06
C LEU A 381 -7.86 7.72 -21.41
N ALA A 382 -7.08 7.27 -22.41
CA ALA A 382 -7.12 7.84 -23.75
C ALA A 382 -8.50 7.72 -24.41
N SER A 383 -9.16 6.56 -24.23
CA SER A 383 -10.54 6.36 -24.69
C SER A 383 -11.52 7.31 -24.00
N LEU A 384 -11.39 7.52 -22.69
CA LEU A 384 -12.24 8.44 -21.92
C LEU A 384 -12.07 9.89 -22.37
N VAL A 385 -10.82 10.36 -22.50
CA VAL A 385 -10.49 11.72 -22.96
C VAL A 385 -11.05 11.95 -24.36
N LYS A 386 -10.86 10.99 -25.28
CA LYS A 386 -11.39 11.07 -26.64
C LYS A 386 -12.91 11.22 -26.66
N GLN A 387 -13.62 10.42 -25.86
CA GLN A 387 -15.09 10.49 -25.76
C GLN A 387 -15.56 11.81 -25.15
N PHE A 388 -14.89 12.29 -24.11
CA PHE A 388 -15.17 13.58 -23.46
C PHE A 388 -15.03 14.74 -24.44
N LEU A 389 -13.88 14.89 -25.11
CA LEU A 389 -13.62 16.00 -26.02
C LEU A 389 -14.56 15.98 -27.23
N SER A 390 -14.81 14.79 -27.80
CA SER A 390 -15.77 14.64 -28.91
C SER A 390 -17.17 15.09 -28.50
N LYS A 391 -17.62 14.71 -27.29
CA LYS A 391 -18.93 15.11 -26.76
C LYS A 391 -19.01 16.59 -26.36
N ALA A 392 -17.89 17.17 -25.92
CA ALA A 392 -17.79 18.59 -25.63
C ALA A 392 -17.74 19.47 -26.89
N GLY A 393 -17.67 18.86 -28.09
CA GLY A 393 -17.70 19.55 -29.37
C GLY A 393 -16.33 19.98 -29.90
N CYS A 394 -15.23 19.39 -29.39
CA CYS A 394 -13.90 19.61 -29.94
C CYS A 394 -13.73 18.91 -31.30
N GLU A 395 -12.87 19.47 -32.14
CA GLU A 395 -12.45 18.87 -33.39
C GLU A 395 -11.14 18.09 -33.17
N LEU A 396 -11.23 16.77 -33.13
CA LEU A 396 -10.04 15.93 -32.98
C LEU A 396 -9.30 15.86 -34.32
N THR A 397 -8.06 16.34 -34.37
CA THR A 397 -7.27 16.46 -35.60
C THR A 397 -5.83 15.95 -35.43
N GLU A 398 -5.29 15.36 -36.49
CA GLU A 398 -3.85 15.05 -36.59
C GLU A 398 -3.04 16.20 -37.19
N THR A 399 -3.70 17.10 -37.92
CA THR A 399 -3.07 18.20 -38.66
C THR A 399 -3.50 19.54 -38.10
N ASP A 400 -2.53 20.43 -37.90
CA ASP A 400 -2.74 21.80 -37.38
C ASP A 400 -3.54 21.87 -36.05
N PRO A 401 -3.14 21.14 -34.99
CA PRO A 401 -3.79 21.24 -33.70
C PRO A 401 -3.48 22.57 -33.00
N GLU A 402 -4.44 23.09 -32.24
CA GLU A 402 -4.21 24.23 -31.34
C GLU A 402 -3.44 23.79 -30.09
N LEU A 403 -3.77 22.61 -29.56
CA LEU A 403 -3.12 21.96 -28.42
C LEU A 403 -3.03 20.45 -28.63
N ILE A 404 -2.07 19.83 -27.95
CA ILE A 404 -1.84 18.40 -27.94
C ILE A 404 -2.07 17.89 -26.52
N ILE A 405 -2.86 16.85 -26.35
CA ILE A 405 -2.98 16.12 -25.08
C ILE A 405 -2.20 14.83 -25.23
N ARG A 406 -1.16 14.66 -24.43
CA ARG A 406 -0.39 13.41 -24.38
C ARG A 406 -0.86 12.57 -23.20
N ILE A 407 -0.95 11.26 -23.40
CA ILE A 407 -1.45 10.33 -22.38
C ILE A 407 -0.54 9.10 -22.38
N GLU A 408 0.03 8.79 -21.22
CA GLU A 408 0.91 7.64 -20.98
C GLU A 408 0.49 6.94 -19.67
N GLY A 409 -0.13 5.77 -19.80
CA GLY A 409 -0.71 5.04 -18.68
C GLY A 409 -1.89 5.80 -18.07
N ASP A 410 -1.75 6.18 -16.80
CA ASP A 410 -2.73 7.03 -16.10
C ASP A 410 -2.31 8.51 -16.06
N GLN A 411 -1.15 8.84 -16.63
CA GLN A 411 -0.61 10.19 -16.68
C GLN A 411 -1.04 10.91 -17.96
N TRP A 412 -1.19 12.22 -17.88
CA TRP A 412 -1.54 13.06 -19.01
C TRP A 412 -0.88 14.43 -18.89
N GLU A 413 -0.60 15.05 -20.03
CA GLU A 413 -0.07 16.41 -20.10
C GLU A 413 -0.70 17.17 -21.27
N ILE A 414 -0.83 18.50 -21.11
CA ILE A 414 -1.25 19.40 -22.18
C ILE A 414 -0.03 20.08 -22.73
N ALA A 415 0.18 19.98 -24.03
CA ALA A 415 1.26 20.61 -24.75
C ALA A 415 0.76 21.58 -25.81
N ASP A 416 1.58 22.59 -26.12
CA ASP A 416 1.32 23.48 -27.24
C ASP A 416 1.50 22.78 -28.59
N ARG A 417 1.22 23.52 -29.67
CA ARG A 417 1.41 23.04 -31.06
C ARG A 417 2.86 22.64 -31.41
N ASN A 418 3.85 23.12 -30.65
CA ASN A 418 5.26 22.79 -30.83
C ASN A 418 5.68 21.58 -29.99
N GLY A 419 4.79 21.07 -29.13
CA GLY A 419 5.05 19.95 -28.25
C GLY A 419 5.70 20.33 -26.91
N ALA A 420 5.72 21.61 -26.53
CA ALA A 420 6.12 22.04 -25.20
C ALA A 420 4.97 21.78 -24.21
N ALA A 421 5.20 20.88 -23.25
CA ALA A 421 4.20 20.47 -22.25
C ALA A 421 4.14 21.44 -21.06
N LEU A 422 2.94 21.61 -20.53
CA LEU A 422 2.68 22.25 -19.25
C LEU A 422 3.19 21.36 -18.11
N SER A 423 3.99 21.93 -17.21
CA SER A 423 4.34 21.26 -15.95
C SER A 423 3.19 21.32 -14.94
N ASP A 424 3.22 20.46 -13.91
CA ASP A 424 2.25 20.47 -12.81
C ASP A 424 2.12 21.85 -12.15
N ASP A 425 3.25 22.54 -11.92
CA ASP A 425 3.24 23.88 -11.32
C ASP A 425 2.62 24.92 -12.27
N GLN A 426 2.88 24.80 -13.58
CA GLN A 426 2.24 25.67 -14.57
C GLN A 426 0.74 25.38 -14.69
N TRP A 427 0.30 24.14 -14.50
CA TRP A 427 -1.13 23.83 -14.39
C TRP A 427 -1.76 24.53 -13.18
N TRP A 428 -1.09 24.56 -12.04
CA TRP A 428 -1.57 25.32 -10.87
C TRP A 428 -1.57 26.83 -11.10
N GLU A 429 -0.53 27.39 -11.72
CA GLU A 429 -0.53 28.81 -12.11
C GLU A 429 -1.69 29.14 -13.05
N LEU A 430 -1.94 28.28 -14.05
CA LEU A 430 -3.09 28.39 -14.95
C LEU A 430 -4.40 28.32 -14.18
N PHE A 431 -4.54 27.38 -13.23
CA PHE A 431 -5.71 27.23 -12.40
C PHE A 431 -5.99 28.51 -11.59
N VAL A 432 -4.98 29.08 -10.94
CA VAL A 432 -5.11 30.37 -10.20
C VAL A 432 -5.59 31.50 -11.10
N ILE A 433 -5.02 31.64 -12.30
CA ILE A 433 -5.45 32.62 -13.29
C ILE A 433 -6.92 32.40 -13.66
N GLY A 434 -7.32 31.14 -13.84
CA GLY A 434 -8.70 30.76 -14.14
C GLY A 434 -9.70 31.09 -13.04
N GLN A 435 -9.32 30.85 -11.79
CA GLN A 435 -10.15 31.22 -10.64
C GLN A 435 -10.41 32.74 -10.61
N ARG A 436 -9.40 33.55 -10.96
CA ARG A 436 -9.57 35.00 -11.05
C ARG A 436 -10.55 35.42 -12.15
N GLN A 437 -10.53 34.76 -13.31
CA GLN A 437 -11.47 35.01 -14.41
C GLN A 437 -12.91 34.67 -14.04
N ARG A 438 -13.11 33.80 -13.05
CA ARG A 438 -14.41 33.51 -12.43
C ARG A 438 -14.76 34.45 -11.28
N GLU A 439 -14.03 35.57 -11.16
CA GLU A 439 -14.21 36.59 -10.12
C GLU A 439 -13.97 36.10 -8.69
N LEU A 440 -13.36 34.93 -8.52
CA LEU A 440 -13.00 34.42 -7.20
C LEU A 440 -11.77 35.17 -6.66
N LYS A 441 -11.74 35.32 -5.34
CA LYS A 441 -10.69 36.05 -4.62
C LYS A 441 -9.73 35.11 -3.87
N GLN A 442 -10.11 33.85 -3.74
CA GLN A 442 -9.38 32.86 -2.96
C GLN A 442 -9.26 31.56 -3.74
N VAL A 443 -8.11 30.88 -3.59
CA VAL A 443 -7.82 29.61 -4.25
C VAL A 443 -7.19 28.60 -3.29
N ALA A 444 -7.71 27.39 -3.25
CA ALA A 444 -7.17 26.27 -2.49
C ALA A 444 -5.94 25.68 -3.21
N VAL A 445 -4.80 25.59 -2.52
CA VAL A 445 -3.56 25.03 -3.08
C VAL A 445 -2.91 24.07 -2.07
N PRO A 446 -2.54 22.83 -2.44
CA PRO A 446 -1.84 21.90 -1.55
C PRO A 446 -0.43 22.37 -1.15
N ALA A 447 0.00 22.04 0.08
CA ALA A 447 1.27 22.52 0.64
C ALA A 447 2.53 22.08 -0.13
N HIS A 448 2.48 20.96 -0.85
CA HIS A 448 3.61 20.49 -1.69
C HIS A 448 3.78 21.26 -3.01
N VAL A 449 2.81 22.11 -3.38
CA VAL A 449 2.85 22.90 -4.62
C VAL A 449 3.85 24.06 -4.49
N SER A 450 4.49 24.39 -5.61
CA SER A 450 5.54 25.41 -5.66
C SER A 450 5.07 26.80 -5.19
N ASN A 451 6.00 27.56 -4.61
CA ASN A 451 5.81 28.97 -4.27
C ASN A 451 5.59 29.87 -5.52
N HIS A 452 5.90 29.41 -6.73
CA HIS A 452 5.56 30.15 -7.96
C HIS A 452 4.07 30.43 -8.08
N VAL A 453 3.25 29.49 -7.64
CA VAL A 453 1.79 29.63 -7.62
C VAL A 453 1.38 30.81 -6.72
N SER A 454 2.11 31.07 -5.63
CA SER A 454 1.91 32.26 -4.79
C SER A 454 2.27 33.57 -5.49
N ARG A 455 3.34 33.57 -6.29
CA ARG A 455 3.73 34.77 -7.07
C ARG A 455 2.66 35.10 -8.10
N THR A 456 2.11 34.07 -8.75
CA THR A 456 1.02 34.22 -9.73
C THR A 456 -0.27 34.65 -9.04
N ALA A 457 -0.63 34.06 -7.90
CA ALA A 457 -1.80 34.47 -7.12
C ALA A 457 -1.70 35.94 -6.67
N ASN A 458 -0.55 36.38 -6.17
CA ASN A 458 -0.32 37.79 -5.81
C ASN A 458 -0.45 38.73 -7.03
N ARG A 459 0.03 38.31 -8.21
CA ARG A 459 -0.09 39.09 -9.45
C ARG A 459 -1.54 39.23 -9.90
N GLU A 460 -2.31 38.14 -9.79
CA GLU A 460 -3.73 38.09 -10.15
C GLU A 460 -4.65 38.65 -9.04
N ASN A 461 -4.06 39.07 -7.90
CA ASN A 461 -4.78 39.53 -6.71
C ASN A 461 -5.79 38.49 -6.20
N VAL A 462 -5.34 37.24 -6.13
CA VAL A 462 -6.00 36.08 -5.53
C VAL A 462 -5.21 35.66 -4.29
N GLU A 463 -5.90 35.45 -3.18
CA GLU A 463 -5.31 34.96 -1.94
C GLU A 463 -5.25 33.42 -1.96
N ILE A 464 -4.10 32.85 -1.58
CA ILE A 464 -3.96 31.39 -1.48
C ILE A 464 -4.42 30.92 -0.11
N ASN A 465 -5.28 29.91 -0.11
CA ASN A 465 -5.59 29.11 1.06
C ASN A 465 -4.82 27.79 0.96
N TRP A 466 -3.71 27.70 1.71
CA TRP A 466 -2.87 26.52 1.70
C TRP A 466 -3.56 25.36 2.42
N THR A 467 -3.59 24.21 1.76
CA THR A 467 -4.25 22.99 2.26
C THR A 467 -3.19 21.93 2.55
N LYS A 468 -3.56 20.91 3.34
CA LYS A 468 -2.71 19.72 3.48
C LYS A 468 -2.55 19.02 2.14
N SER A 469 -1.49 18.24 1.97
CA SER A 469 -1.27 17.49 0.73
C SER A 469 -2.26 16.33 0.57
N ASP A 470 -2.99 15.96 1.63
CA ASP A 470 -4.03 14.94 1.53
C ASP A 470 -5.19 15.41 0.63
N PRO A 471 -5.65 14.59 -0.33
CA PRO A 471 -6.68 14.99 -1.29
C PRO A 471 -7.99 15.47 -0.65
N ARG A 472 -8.37 14.93 0.52
CA ARG A 472 -9.62 15.31 1.20
C ARG A 472 -9.58 16.77 1.64
N ALA A 473 -8.48 17.20 2.26
CA ALA A 473 -8.32 18.58 2.73
C ALA A 473 -8.46 19.59 1.58
N TRP A 474 -7.91 19.26 0.40
CA TRP A 474 -8.10 20.10 -0.78
C TRP A 474 -9.56 20.12 -1.25
N MET A 475 -10.22 18.96 -1.35
CA MET A 475 -11.63 18.88 -1.78
C MET A 475 -12.57 19.71 -0.89
N GLU A 476 -12.40 19.64 0.42
CA GLU A 476 -13.22 20.40 1.39
C GLU A 476 -13.06 21.91 1.18
N ILE A 477 -11.82 22.40 1.18
CA ILE A 477 -11.54 23.84 1.03
C ILE A 477 -11.89 24.32 -0.38
N ALA A 478 -11.61 23.53 -1.42
CA ALA A 478 -11.94 23.89 -2.79
C ALA A 478 -13.46 23.99 -3.01
N SER A 479 -14.26 23.10 -2.40
CA SER A 479 -15.73 23.22 -2.43
C SER A 479 -16.19 24.50 -1.71
N GLU A 480 -15.69 24.76 -0.50
CA GLU A 480 -16.04 25.96 0.28
C GLU A 480 -15.71 27.28 -0.45
N LEU A 481 -14.57 27.32 -1.15
CA LEU A 481 -14.11 28.49 -1.90
C LEU A 481 -14.75 28.61 -3.30
N GLY A 482 -15.58 27.65 -3.71
CA GLY A 482 -16.13 27.59 -5.07
C GLY A 482 -15.05 27.37 -6.14
N ASN A 483 -13.95 26.71 -5.78
CA ASN A 483 -12.86 26.37 -6.70
C ASN A 483 -13.09 25.09 -7.51
N ILE A 484 -14.32 24.58 -7.47
CA ILE A 484 -14.73 23.35 -8.14
C ILE A 484 -15.79 23.66 -9.20
N GLN A 485 -16.19 22.62 -9.91
CA GLN A 485 -17.31 22.67 -10.84
C GLN A 485 -18.50 21.95 -10.25
N VAL A 486 -19.70 22.42 -10.54
CA VAL A 486 -20.94 21.77 -10.10
C VAL A 486 -21.84 21.56 -11.30
N ASP A 487 -22.25 20.31 -11.56
CA ASP A 487 -23.21 20.04 -12.62
C ASP A 487 -24.58 20.63 -12.22
N PRO A 488 -25.13 21.57 -13.00
CA PRO A 488 -26.37 22.27 -12.63
C PRO A 488 -27.61 21.34 -12.62
N ASN A 489 -27.52 20.12 -13.16
CA ASN A 489 -28.65 19.19 -13.22
C ASN A 489 -28.66 18.17 -12.08
N SER A 490 -27.47 17.78 -11.59
CA SER A 490 -27.32 16.76 -10.56
C SER A 490 -26.78 17.32 -9.24
N GLU A 491 -26.40 18.59 -9.20
CA GLU A 491 -25.69 19.23 -8.08
C GLU A 491 -24.37 18.51 -7.73
N MET A 492 -23.86 17.70 -8.66
CA MET A 492 -22.66 16.91 -8.44
C MET A 492 -21.42 17.80 -8.57
N GLU A 493 -20.63 17.84 -7.52
CA GLU A 493 -19.33 18.48 -7.50
C GLU A 493 -18.34 17.70 -8.37
N HIS A 494 -17.47 18.39 -9.09
CA HIS A 494 -16.42 17.87 -9.97
C HIS A 494 -15.11 18.60 -9.63
N PHE A 495 -14.04 17.84 -9.41
CA PHE A 495 -12.81 18.35 -8.78
C PHE A 495 -11.63 18.37 -9.76
N PRO A 496 -11.21 19.55 -10.28
CA PRO A 496 -10.15 19.64 -11.28
C PRO A 496 -8.80 19.05 -10.87
N PHE A 497 -8.46 19.07 -9.57
CA PHE A 497 -7.21 18.46 -9.08
C PHE A 497 -7.31 16.93 -8.89
N ILE A 498 -8.52 16.38 -8.79
CA ILE A 498 -8.73 14.95 -8.49
C ILE A 498 -9.09 14.17 -9.76
N GLU A 499 -9.83 14.79 -10.68
CA GLU A 499 -10.48 14.10 -11.80
C GLU A 499 -9.81 14.50 -13.14
N PRO A 500 -9.13 13.57 -13.85
CA PRO A 500 -8.38 13.91 -15.06
C PRO A 500 -9.20 14.62 -16.15
N LEU A 501 -10.43 14.17 -16.42
CA LEU A 501 -11.27 14.80 -17.45
C LEU A 501 -11.70 16.21 -17.07
N VAL A 502 -11.97 16.43 -15.77
CA VAL A 502 -12.32 17.76 -15.24
C VAL A 502 -11.08 18.65 -15.32
N SER A 503 -9.91 18.15 -14.93
CA SER A 503 -8.64 18.86 -15.02
C SER A 503 -8.30 19.32 -16.44
N ILE A 504 -8.47 18.42 -17.42
CA ILE A 504 -8.27 18.71 -18.84
C ILE A 504 -9.30 19.74 -19.31
N GLY A 505 -10.59 19.52 -19.02
CA GLY A 505 -11.65 20.46 -19.40
C GLY A 505 -11.42 21.86 -18.84
N GLU A 506 -11.00 21.94 -17.57
CA GLU A 506 -10.66 23.16 -16.86
C GLU A 506 -9.53 23.91 -17.57
N ALA A 507 -8.38 23.25 -17.76
CA ALA A 507 -7.24 23.86 -18.42
C ALA A 507 -7.56 24.32 -19.86
N LEU A 508 -8.27 23.49 -20.64
CA LEU A 508 -8.65 23.86 -22.01
C LEU A 508 -9.62 25.05 -22.03
N SER A 509 -10.56 25.13 -21.09
CA SER A 509 -11.50 26.26 -21.00
C SER A 509 -10.76 27.59 -20.77
N LEU A 510 -9.67 27.56 -20.00
CA LEU A 510 -8.84 28.73 -19.70
C LEU A 510 -7.93 29.10 -20.88
N LEU A 511 -7.33 28.09 -21.52
CA LEU A 511 -6.45 28.27 -22.67
C LEU A 511 -7.19 28.76 -23.93
N ARG A 512 -8.50 28.52 -24.02
CA ARG A 512 -9.34 29.07 -25.10
C ARG A 512 -9.35 30.60 -25.09
N HIS A 513 -9.31 31.20 -23.91
CA HIS A 513 -9.32 32.65 -23.73
C HIS A 513 -7.91 33.25 -23.65
N ASN A 514 -6.91 32.43 -23.31
CA ASN A 514 -5.53 32.86 -23.11
C ASN A 514 -4.59 31.83 -23.76
N PRO A 515 -4.15 32.05 -25.00
CA PRO A 515 -3.22 31.14 -25.66
C PRO A 515 -2.00 30.88 -24.78
N LEU A 516 -1.51 29.62 -24.75
CA LEU A 516 -0.42 29.24 -23.86
C LEU A 516 0.82 30.14 -24.00
N SER A 517 1.09 30.61 -25.22
CA SER A 517 2.20 31.54 -25.53
C SER A 517 2.08 32.93 -24.90
N GLU A 518 0.88 33.33 -24.48
CA GLU A 518 0.60 34.65 -23.88
C GLU A 518 0.63 34.60 -22.35
N ILE A 519 0.55 33.40 -21.77
CA ILE A 519 0.57 33.21 -20.32
C ILE A 519 1.99 33.35 -19.80
N ARG A 520 2.18 34.30 -18.88
CA ARG A 520 3.46 34.54 -18.21
C ARG A 520 3.60 33.63 -16.98
N PHE A 521 3.99 32.40 -17.23
CA PHE A 521 4.42 31.50 -16.16
C PHE A 521 5.64 32.06 -15.42
N SER A 522 5.70 31.80 -14.13
CA SER A 522 6.88 32.12 -13.33
C SER A 522 8.03 31.18 -13.73
N SER A 523 9.27 31.66 -13.66
CA SER A 523 10.45 30.86 -14.04
C SER A 523 10.57 29.62 -13.15
N THR A 524 10.82 28.45 -13.74
CA THR A 524 10.97 27.19 -13.02
C THR A 524 12.18 27.22 -12.09
N GLN A 525 11.95 27.03 -10.78
CA GLN A 525 12.98 26.61 -9.83
C GLN A 525 13.09 25.08 -9.86
N ASN A 526 14.25 24.55 -9.51
CA ASN A 526 14.51 23.11 -9.54
C ASN A 526 13.99 22.49 -8.24
N ARG A 527 13.21 21.41 -8.38
CA ARG A 527 12.63 20.68 -7.24
C ARG A 527 13.27 19.31 -7.10
N VAL A 528 13.55 18.90 -5.87
CA VAL A 528 14.06 17.57 -5.52
C VAL A 528 13.13 16.91 -4.51
N HIS A 529 12.94 15.60 -4.65
CA HIS A 529 12.22 14.77 -3.70
C HIS A 529 13.14 13.65 -3.20
N LYS A 530 13.26 13.50 -1.88
CA LYS A 530 13.99 12.43 -1.21
C LYS A 530 13.11 11.73 -0.17
N THR A 531 13.43 10.47 0.11
CA THR A 531 12.81 9.71 1.19
C THR A 531 13.84 9.29 2.22
N VAL A 532 13.47 9.33 3.51
CA VAL A 532 14.34 8.95 4.62
C VAL A 532 13.60 7.98 5.53
N ILE A 533 14.18 6.79 5.74
CA ILE A 533 13.58 5.75 6.58
C ILE A 533 13.51 6.24 8.02
N CYS A 534 12.33 6.15 8.62
CA CYS A 534 12.08 6.45 10.02
C CYS A 534 11.08 5.44 10.62
N PRO A 535 11.52 4.61 11.59
CA PRO A 535 10.64 3.68 12.29
C PRO A 535 9.41 4.38 12.89
N TRP A 536 8.25 3.71 12.86
CA TRP A 536 6.97 4.25 13.36
C TRP A 536 7.04 4.84 14.76
N GLU A 537 7.68 4.14 15.68
CA GLU A 537 7.89 4.56 17.07
C GLU A 537 8.74 5.84 17.21
N SER A 538 9.53 6.16 16.18
CA SER A 538 10.43 7.29 16.15
C SER A 538 9.87 8.50 15.39
N LYS A 539 8.90 8.32 14.47
CA LYS A 539 8.30 9.42 13.69
C LYS A 539 7.83 10.59 14.56
N GLY A 540 7.09 10.29 15.62
CA GLY A 540 6.58 11.32 16.54
C GLY A 540 7.69 12.02 17.35
N ARG A 541 8.82 11.36 17.60
CA ARG A 541 10.00 11.97 18.24
C ARG A 541 10.72 12.88 17.26
N VAL A 542 10.98 12.39 16.05
CA VAL A 542 11.64 13.13 14.96
C VAL A 542 10.86 14.41 14.65
N MET A 543 9.55 14.31 14.40
CA MET A 543 8.72 15.48 14.12
C MET A 543 8.76 16.50 15.25
N ARG A 544 8.62 16.06 16.51
CA ARG A 544 8.71 16.99 17.65
C ARG A 544 10.07 17.68 17.73
N SER A 545 11.15 16.95 17.47
CA SER A 545 12.52 17.47 17.48
C SER A 545 12.73 18.55 16.40
N ILE A 546 12.21 18.31 15.20
CA ILE A 546 12.28 19.26 14.09
C ILE A 546 11.39 20.49 14.38
N ILE A 547 10.15 20.30 14.89
CA ILE A 547 9.26 21.40 15.27
C ILE A 547 9.89 22.28 16.36
N VAL A 548 10.48 21.68 17.40
CA VAL A 548 11.08 22.43 18.52
C VAL A 548 12.27 23.28 18.07
N SER A 549 13.00 22.83 17.05
CA SER A 549 14.14 23.58 16.51
C SER A 549 13.77 24.53 15.36
N ALA A 550 12.49 24.60 14.99
CA ALA A 550 12.01 25.47 13.92
C ALA A 550 11.79 26.91 14.42
N ASP A 551 12.16 27.90 13.61
CA ASP A 551 11.76 29.29 13.84
C ASP A 551 10.36 29.53 13.24
N PRO A 552 9.34 29.89 14.04
CA PRO A 552 7.99 30.16 13.55
C PRO A 552 7.90 31.29 12.52
N LYS A 553 8.92 32.16 12.39
CA LYS A 553 8.95 33.22 11.38
C LYS A 553 9.32 32.72 9.98
N THR A 554 10.02 31.59 9.90
CA THR A 554 10.52 31.01 8.65
C THR A 554 10.00 29.61 8.43
N SER A 555 8.94 29.21 9.15
CA SER A 555 8.34 27.89 8.98
C SER A 555 6.82 27.90 9.07
N ASP A 556 6.19 26.98 8.35
CA ASP A 556 4.77 26.65 8.47
C ASP A 556 4.57 25.16 8.81
N PHE A 557 3.42 24.87 9.42
CA PHE A 557 3.11 23.58 10.02
C PHE A 557 1.80 22.99 9.48
N ILE A 558 1.45 23.34 8.24
CA ILE A 558 0.17 22.93 7.63
C ILE A 558 0.16 21.42 7.41
N ASP A 559 1.23 20.89 6.82
CA ASP A 559 1.41 19.48 6.51
C ASP A 559 2.85 19.08 6.78
N GLY A 560 3.13 18.54 7.96
CA GLY A 560 4.50 18.39 8.42
C GLY A 560 5.12 19.73 8.79
N ILE A 561 6.33 20.00 8.29
CA ILE A 561 7.04 21.27 8.54
C ILE A 561 7.66 21.75 7.23
N ARG A 562 7.28 22.94 6.80
CA ARG A 562 7.92 23.63 5.69
C ARG A 562 8.83 24.72 6.25
N TYR A 563 10.04 24.80 5.73
CA TYR A 563 11.01 25.84 6.05
C TYR A 563 11.26 26.70 4.82
N TYR A 564 11.33 28.00 5.02
CA TYR A 564 11.64 28.99 4.00
C TYR A 564 13.07 29.51 4.20
N SER A 565 13.84 29.56 3.12
CA SER A 565 15.11 30.27 3.02
C SER A 565 14.98 31.43 2.02
N GLU A 566 16.00 32.29 1.92
CA GLU A 566 15.99 33.38 0.93
C GLU A 566 15.94 32.85 -0.52
N ASP A 567 16.52 31.68 -0.76
CA ASP A 567 16.70 31.10 -2.09
C ASP A 567 15.81 29.89 -2.41
N GLY A 568 14.95 29.47 -1.46
CA GLY A 568 14.18 28.25 -1.62
C GLY A 568 13.30 27.86 -0.43
N TRP A 569 12.81 26.62 -0.45
CA TRP A 569 12.08 26.03 0.67
C TRP A 569 12.32 24.52 0.75
N VAL A 570 12.04 23.94 1.92
CA VAL A 570 12.03 22.49 2.13
C VAL A 570 10.84 22.08 2.99
N LEU A 571 10.14 21.02 2.59
CA LEU A 571 8.97 20.45 3.25
C LEU A 571 9.30 19.04 3.71
N VAL A 572 9.23 18.82 5.02
CA VAL A 572 9.42 17.52 5.66
C VAL A 572 8.07 16.99 6.12
N VAL A 573 7.60 15.90 5.51
CA VAL A 573 6.29 15.32 5.77
C VAL A 573 6.44 13.86 6.19
N PRO A 574 5.90 13.44 7.35
CA PRO A 574 5.86 12.02 7.70
C PRO A 574 4.92 11.29 6.75
N ASP A 575 5.38 10.18 6.17
CA ASP A 575 4.52 9.31 5.38
C ASP A 575 3.44 8.68 6.29
N GLY A 576 2.22 8.53 5.78
CA GLY A 576 1.08 7.98 6.50
C GLY A 576 1.03 6.45 6.55
N ASP A 577 1.82 5.77 5.71
CA ASP A 577 1.69 4.36 5.30
C ASP A 577 2.99 3.58 5.37
N GLU A 578 4.12 4.24 5.09
CA GLU A 578 5.45 3.65 5.10
C GLU A 578 6.28 4.23 6.25
N PRO A 579 7.22 3.47 6.85
CA PRO A 579 8.09 3.95 7.92
C PRO A 579 9.18 4.89 7.37
N LEU A 580 8.79 6.01 6.75
CA LEU A 580 9.68 7.01 6.18
C LEU A 580 9.12 8.44 6.29
N PHE A 581 9.97 9.40 5.96
CA PHE A 581 9.63 10.80 5.69
C PHE A 581 9.84 11.12 4.22
N HIS A 582 8.96 11.95 3.65
CA HIS A 582 9.20 12.62 2.39
C HIS A 582 9.82 14.00 2.64
N ILE A 583 10.85 14.33 1.86
CA ILE A 583 11.52 15.63 1.87
C ILE A 583 11.42 16.20 0.47
N TYR A 584 10.66 17.28 0.32
CA TYR A 584 10.58 18.05 -0.91
C TYR A 584 11.38 19.33 -0.73
N SER A 585 12.22 19.70 -1.68
CA SER A 585 12.94 20.97 -1.66
C SER A 585 12.85 21.66 -3.00
N GLU A 586 12.85 23.00 -2.98
CA GLU A 586 12.86 23.84 -4.17
C GLU A 586 13.93 24.93 -3.99
N ALA A 587 14.73 25.16 -5.03
CA ALA A 587 15.72 26.24 -5.05
C ALA A 587 16.00 26.74 -6.48
N ASN A 588 16.77 27.82 -6.60
CA ASN A 588 17.15 28.38 -7.90
C ASN A 588 17.87 27.38 -8.81
N THR A 589 18.74 26.53 -8.25
CA THR A 589 19.46 25.48 -8.98
C THR A 589 19.12 24.08 -8.46
N SER A 590 19.31 23.06 -9.31
CA SER A 590 19.06 21.66 -8.94
C SER A 590 20.03 21.19 -7.85
N GLU A 591 21.29 21.64 -7.92
CA GLU A 591 22.30 21.35 -6.90
C GLU A 591 21.94 21.95 -5.53
N GLU A 592 21.43 23.19 -5.49
CA GLU A 592 20.98 23.82 -4.23
C GLU A 592 19.75 23.12 -3.65
N ALA A 593 18.80 22.72 -4.50
CA ALA A 593 17.62 21.97 -4.07
C ALA A 593 18.02 20.60 -3.49
N ASP A 594 18.91 19.87 -4.17
CA ASP A 594 19.40 18.57 -3.67
C ASP A 594 20.17 18.71 -2.35
N ALA A 595 21.02 19.75 -2.24
CA ALA A 595 21.75 20.06 -1.01
C ALA A 595 20.81 20.39 0.17
N LEU A 596 19.74 21.15 -0.08
CA LEU A 596 18.71 21.42 0.93
C LEU A 596 17.98 20.14 1.36
N ALA A 597 17.57 19.29 0.42
CA ALA A 597 16.93 18.01 0.75
C ALA A 597 17.89 17.09 1.54
N GLN A 598 19.16 17.04 1.14
CA GLN A 598 20.19 16.23 1.79
C GLN A 598 20.46 16.68 3.22
N LEU A 599 20.55 18.00 3.45
CA LEU A 599 20.75 18.57 4.78
C LEU A 599 19.67 18.12 5.77
N TYR A 600 18.40 18.15 5.35
CA TYR A 600 17.29 17.72 6.20
C TYR A 600 17.19 16.20 6.31
N ALA A 601 17.64 15.45 5.31
CA ALA A 601 17.74 14.01 5.39
C ALA A 601 18.74 13.57 6.47
N GLU A 602 19.94 14.13 6.44
CA GLU A 602 20.99 13.88 7.43
C GLU A 602 20.56 14.33 8.83
N ARG A 603 19.78 15.42 8.93
CA ARG A 603 19.20 15.87 10.19
C ARG A 603 18.25 14.82 10.80
N ILE A 604 17.37 14.24 9.99
CA ILE A 604 16.46 13.16 10.43
C ILE A 604 17.27 11.94 10.87
N GLU A 605 18.27 11.54 10.10
CA GLU A 605 19.15 10.42 10.42
C GLU A 605 19.93 10.63 11.73
N ASN A 606 20.44 11.85 11.97
CA ASN A 606 21.12 12.22 13.22
C ASN A 606 20.19 12.13 14.43
N ILE A 607 18.94 12.62 14.31
CA ILE A 607 17.94 12.50 15.38
C ILE A 607 17.61 11.02 15.66
N LEU A 608 17.57 10.17 14.63
CA LEU A 608 17.36 8.73 14.78
C LEU A 608 18.51 8.03 15.51
N LEU A 609 19.75 8.49 15.32
CA LEU A 609 20.94 7.99 16.02
C LEU A 609 21.09 8.54 17.45
N GLY A 610 20.16 9.38 17.91
CA GLY A 610 20.17 9.97 19.25
C GLY A 610 20.99 11.26 19.38
N GLY A 611 21.33 11.90 18.27
CA GLY A 611 21.91 13.25 18.24
C GLY A 611 20.86 14.34 18.53
N GLU A 612 21.32 15.54 18.87
CA GLU A 612 20.45 16.73 18.93
C GLU A 612 20.09 17.22 17.52
N ALA A 613 18.94 17.91 17.42
CA ALA A 613 18.28 18.30 16.17
C ALA A 613 19.02 19.37 15.39
#